data_AF-A0A924TIN0-F1
#
_entry.id   AF-A0A924TIN0-F1
#
_cell.length_a   1.000
_cell.length_b   1.000
_cell.length_c   1.000
_cell.angle_alpha   90.00
_cell.angle_beta   90.00
_cell.angle_gamma   90.00
#
_symmetry.space_group_name_H-M   'P 1'
#
loop_
_entity.id
_entity.type
_entity.pdbx_description
1 polymer ?
#
loop_
_entity_poly.entity_id
_entity_poly.type
_entity_poly.pdbx_seq_one_letter_code
_entity_poly.pdbx_strand_id
1 'polypeptide(L)'
;LINKQDERVKDIKASIDLMLKTDKIDDWRWVDAIQMAMPVFTRLGVIYNDTSYFNRMYKMYAFTKYKHGGNGLFNPKEGLWWRDKDFVAPYKEPNGGNCYWSRGNGWVVAALVRVLQMLPKTDSHYQEYLNDYQTMCKALLPLQRTDGFWNVSLMDSTNFGGKELTGTSLFVYGFAFGINNGLLDKKIYKPAVAKAWNAMVKDCVHPNGFLGYVQGTGKEPKESQPVKYDREPDFEDFGLGCFLLAGSEVSKVK
;
A
#
# COMPACT_ATOMS: atom_id res chain seq x y z
N LEU A 1 13.45 -12.31 -16.33
CA LEU A 1 13.05 -10.88 -16.33
C LEU A 1 13.72 -10.05 -15.23
N ILE A 2 14.64 -10.59 -14.42
CA ILE A 2 15.55 -9.79 -13.59
C ILE A 2 16.96 -10.15 -14.00
N ASN A 3 17.66 -9.22 -14.63
CA ASN A 3 19.07 -9.39 -14.93
C ASN A 3 19.86 -9.14 -13.66
N LYS A 4 20.47 -10.19 -13.09
CA LYS A 4 21.31 -10.10 -11.90
C LYS A 4 22.61 -9.38 -12.26
N GLN A 5 22.74 -8.15 -11.78
CA GLN A 5 23.99 -7.40 -11.82
C GLN A 5 24.51 -7.35 -10.38
N ASP A 6 25.55 -8.13 -10.10
CA ASP A 6 26.01 -8.38 -8.74
C ASP A 6 26.43 -7.09 -8.04
N GLU A 7 27.05 -6.17 -8.77
CA GLU A 7 27.42 -4.84 -8.30
C GLU A 7 26.23 -3.99 -7.87
N ARG A 8 25.04 -4.21 -8.44
CA ARG A 8 23.82 -3.43 -8.11
C ARG A 8 23.06 -4.00 -6.93
N VAL A 9 23.25 -5.28 -6.62
CA VAL A 9 22.45 -6.00 -5.61
C VAL A 9 23.26 -6.36 -4.36
N LYS A 10 24.60 -6.31 -4.42
CA LYS A 10 25.52 -6.68 -3.35
C LYS A 10 25.14 -6.07 -2.00
N ASP A 11 25.00 -4.74 -1.94
CA ASP A 11 24.79 -4.05 -0.67
C ASP A 11 23.35 -4.22 -0.16
N ILE A 12 22.37 -4.29 -1.07
CA ILE A 12 20.98 -4.62 -0.75
C ILE A 12 20.91 -6.01 -0.13
N LYS A 13 21.55 -7.00 -0.77
CA LYS A 13 21.61 -8.37 -0.25
C LYS A 13 22.30 -8.42 1.10
N ALA A 14 23.45 -7.76 1.25
CA ALA A 14 24.17 -7.73 2.52
C ALA A 14 23.30 -7.17 3.65
N SER A 15 22.54 -6.10 3.40
CA SER A 15 21.60 -5.54 4.37
C SER A 15 20.47 -6.51 4.72
N ILE A 16 19.85 -7.15 3.74
CA ILE A 16 18.75 -8.10 4.00
C ILE A 16 19.26 -9.38 4.67
N ASP A 17 20.45 -9.86 4.32
CA ASP A 17 21.09 -11.02 4.95
C ASP A 17 21.33 -10.80 6.46
N LEU A 18 21.62 -9.56 6.88
CA LEU A 18 21.70 -9.24 8.31
C LEU A 18 20.36 -9.48 9.01
N MET A 19 19.24 -9.11 8.37
CA MET A 19 17.91 -9.38 8.91
C MET A 19 17.61 -10.88 8.97
N LEU A 20 18.14 -11.68 8.04
CA LEU A 20 17.99 -13.15 8.08
C LEU A 20 18.73 -13.80 9.25
N LYS A 21 19.84 -13.21 9.72
CA LYS A 21 20.73 -13.78 10.74
C LYS A 21 20.25 -13.60 12.19
N THR A 22 19.27 -12.73 12.44
CA THR A 22 18.78 -12.40 13.80
C THR A 22 17.41 -13.01 14.06
N ASP A 23 17.09 -13.43 15.28
CA ASP A 23 15.75 -13.93 15.61
C ASP A 23 14.67 -12.83 15.70
N LYS A 24 15.05 -11.56 15.61
CA LYS A 24 14.10 -10.44 15.56
C LYS A 24 13.25 -10.52 14.30
N ILE A 25 11.94 -10.40 14.46
CA ILE A 25 10.93 -10.41 13.38
C ILE A 25 9.98 -9.21 13.47
N ASP A 26 10.30 -8.22 14.31
CA ASP A 26 9.43 -7.11 14.71
C ASP A 26 9.89 -5.75 14.16
N ASP A 27 10.75 -5.72 13.13
CA ASP A 27 11.27 -4.47 12.55
C ASP A 27 10.19 -3.68 11.78
N TRP A 28 9.15 -4.34 11.27
CA TRP A 28 8.05 -3.71 10.54
C TRP A 28 6.96 -3.21 11.50
N ARG A 29 7.28 -2.15 12.25
CA ARG A 29 6.44 -1.59 13.33
C ARG A 29 5.37 -0.61 12.85
N TRP A 30 5.41 -0.23 11.58
CA TRP A 30 4.39 0.60 10.95
C TRP A 30 4.08 0.04 9.57
N VAL A 31 2.85 0.27 9.12
CA VAL A 31 2.27 -0.37 7.94
C VAL A 31 3.05 -0.09 6.65
N ASP A 32 3.64 1.10 6.50
CA ASP A 32 4.41 1.44 5.28
C ASP A 32 5.68 0.61 5.15
N ALA A 33 6.26 0.12 6.26
CA ALA A 33 7.43 -0.75 6.23
C ALA A 33 7.17 -2.03 5.42
N ILE A 34 5.91 -2.46 5.34
CA ILE A 34 5.49 -3.58 4.49
C ILE A 34 5.85 -3.28 3.03
N GLN A 35 5.52 -2.11 2.49
CA GLN A 35 5.92 -1.74 1.13
C GLN A 35 7.43 -1.52 1.00
N MET A 36 8.05 -0.90 2.00
CA MET A 36 9.48 -0.55 1.90
C MET A 36 10.39 -1.77 1.89
N ALA A 37 9.98 -2.86 2.56
CA ALA A 37 10.84 -4.03 2.74
C ALA A 37 10.30 -5.30 2.07
N MET A 38 9.00 -5.62 2.17
CA MET A 38 8.45 -6.91 1.73
C MET A 38 8.76 -7.24 0.26
N PRO A 39 8.62 -6.32 -0.72
CA PRO A 39 9.00 -6.59 -2.10
C PRO A 39 10.50 -6.86 -2.31
N VAL A 40 11.38 -6.32 -1.45
CA VAL A 40 12.83 -6.56 -1.54
C VAL A 40 13.16 -8.02 -1.24
N PHE A 41 12.54 -8.59 -0.19
CA PHE A 41 12.69 -10.01 0.12
C PHE A 41 12.22 -10.90 -1.04
N THR A 42 11.03 -10.62 -1.60
CA THR A 42 10.54 -11.40 -2.75
C THR A 42 11.49 -11.32 -3.94
N ARG A 43 12.02 -10.13 -4.24
CA ARG A 43 12.98 -9.94 -5.34
C ARG A 43 14.27 -10.74 -5.12
N LEU A 44 14.85 -10.67 -3.93
CA LEU A 44 16.07 -11.42 -3.60
C LEU A 44 15.84 -12.93 -3.67
N GLY A 45 14.74 -13.45 -3.11
CA GLY A 45 14.42 -14.87 -3.18
C GLY A 45 14.27 -15.37 -4.62
N VAL A 46 13.69 -14.57 -5.52
CA VAL A 46 13.61 -14.91 -6.95
C VAL A 46 14.96 -14.83 -7.65
N ILE A 47 15.76 -13.78 -7.41
CA ILE A 47 17.07 -13.57 -8.07
C ILE A 47 18.06 -14.67 -7.69
N TYR A 48 18.05 -15.08 -6.42
CA TYR A 48 19.00 -16.05 -5.87
C TYR A 48 18.44 -17.48 -5.80
N ASN A 49 17.17 -17.68 -6.17
CA ASN A 49 16.46 -18.94 -6.04
C ASN A 49 16.57 -19.51 -4.60
N ASP A 50 16.34 -18.65 -3.61
CA ASP A 50 16.53 -18.96 -2.19
C ASP A 50 15.24 -18.65 -1.41
N THR A 51 14.58 -19.70 -0.92
CA THR A 51 13.31 -19.60 -0.20
C THR A 51 13.45 -19.03 1.21
N SER A 52 14.68 -18.92 1.74
CA SER A 52 14.91 -18.32 3.06
C SER A 52 14.45 -16.86 3.11
N TYR A 53 14.54 -16.12 2.00
CA TYR A 53 13.99 -14.77 1.89
C TYR A 53 12.47 -14.75 1.97
N PHE A 54 11.76 -15.69 1.33
CA PHE A 54 10.30 -15.78 1.40
C PHE A 54 9.83 -16.14 2.81
N ASN A 55 10.51 -17.10 3.43
CA ASN A 55 10.23 -17.52 4.81
C ASN A 55 10.44 -16.38 5.81
N ARG A 56 11.54 -15.62 5.67
CA ARG A 56 11.82 -14.45 6.51
C ARG A 56 10.77 -13.35 6.30
N MET A 57 10.46 -13.03 5.05
CA MET A 57 9.41 -12.08 4.69
C MET A 57 8.08 -12.42 5.36
N TYR A 58 7.65 -13.69 5.26
CA TYR A 58 6.40 -14.12 5.87
C TYR A 58 6.42 -14.03 7.39
N LYS A 59 7.52 -14.44 8.06
CA LYS A 59 7.62 -14.32 9.52
C LYS A 59 7.44 -12.88 10.00
N MET A 60 8.04 -11.92 9.29
CA MET A 60 7.92 -10.50 9.63
C MET A 60 6.52 -9.95 9.30
N TYR A 61 5.98 -10.29 8.13
CA TYR A 61 4.61 -9.94 7.74
C TYR A 61 3.58 -10.45 8.77
N ALA A 62 3.68 -11.74 9.13
CA ALA A 62 2.79 -12.38 10.10
C ALA A 62 2.92 -11.75 11.50
N PHE A 63 4.13 -11.34 11.91
CA PHE A 63 4.29 -10.60 13.16
C PHE A 63 3.54 -9.25 13.11
N THR A 64 3.75 -8.45 12.06
CA THR A 64 3.04 -7.17 11.90
C THR A 64 1.53 -7.36 11.83
N LYS A 65 1.07 -8.38 11.08
CA LYS A 65 -0.34 -8.71 10.88
C LYS A 65 -1.06 -9.17 12.14
N TYR A 66 -0.42 -10.05 12.93
CA TYR A 66 -1.09 -10.81 14.00
C TYR A 66 -0.60 -10.51 15.41
N LYS A 67 0.52 -9.81 15.60
CA LYS A 67 1.15 -9.63 16.92
C LYS A 67 1.55 -8.19 17.26
N HIS A 68 1.97 -7.40 16.29
CA HIS A 68 2.41 -6.03 16.57
C HIS A 68 1.26 -5.20 17.16
N GLY A 69 1.54 -4.39 18.18
CA GLY A 69 0.47 -3.66 18.91
C GLY A 69 -0.44 -4.56 19.75
N GLY A 70 -0.01 -5.78 20.10
CA GLY A 70 -0.74 -6.72 20.95
C GLY A 70 -1.47 -7.78 20.13
N ASN A 71 -2.41 -7.35 19.27
CA ASN A 71 -3.25 -8.24 18.46
C ASN A 71 -3.00 -8.12 16.95
N GLY A 72 -1.91 -7.47 16.55
CA GLY A 72 -1.60 -7.20 15.15
C GLY A 72 -2.19 -5.90 14.63
N LEU A 73 -1.68 -5.45 13.48
CA LEU A 73 -2.11 -4.22 12.82
C LEU A 73 -3.22 -4.45 11.78
N PHE A 74 -3.56 -5.69 11.43
CA PHE A 74 -4.65 -5.97 10.50
C PHE A 74 -5.95 -6.25 11.24
N ASN A 75 -7.01 -5.53 10.88
CA ASN A 75 -8.36 -5.81 11.36
C ASN A 75 -9.08 -6.77 10.39
N PRO A 76 -9.24 -8.06 10.72
CA PRO A 76 -9.89 -9.01 9.81
C PRO A 76 -11.40 -8.73 9.63
N LYS A 77 -12.03 -8.03 10.58
CA LYS A 77 -13.46 -7.68 10.48
C LYS A 77 -13.70 -6.57 9.46
N GLU A 78 -12.81 -5.60 9.42
CA GLU A 78 -12.95 -4.41 8.55
C GLU A 78 -12.07 -4.50 7.31
N GLY A 79 -11.16 -5.47 7.24
CA GLY A 79 -10.29 -5.71 6.09
C GLY A 79 -9.25 -4.61 5.86
N LEU A 80 -8.90 -3.85 6.90
CA LEU A 80 -8.02 -2.69 6.83
C LEU A 80 -6.93 -2.76 7.90
N TRP A 81 -5.87 -1.99 7.68
CA TRP A 81 -4.69 -1.93 8.55
C TRP A 81 -4.63 -0.64 9.33
N TRP A 82 -4.43 -0.75 10.64
CA TRP A 82 -3.97 0.37 11.46
C TRP A 82 -2.53 0.74 11.06
N ARG A 83 -2.23 2.03 11.11
CA ARG A 83 -0.92 2.57 10.72
C ARG A 83 0.21 1.99 11.58
N ASP A 84 0.03 1.99 12.89
CA ASP A 84 0.95 1.44 13.86
C ASP A 84 0.20 1.13 15.16
N LYS A 85 0.93 0.67 16.19
CA LYS A 85 0.36 0.28 17.48
C LYS A 85 -0.34 1.43 18.23
N ASP A 86 -0.10 2.69 17.88
CA ASP A 86 -0.70 3.82 18.59
C ASP A 86 -2.16 4.04 18.13
N PHE A 87 -2.54 3.46 16.98
CA PHE A 87 -3.88 3.57 16.37
C PHE A 87 -4.78 2.35 16.57
N VAL A 88 -4.27 1.26 17.16
CA VAL A 88 -5.13 0.15 17.59
C VAL A 88 -5.98 0.57 18.81
N ALA A 89 -6.96 -0.25 19.19
CA ALA A 89 -7.79 0.02 20.36
C ALA A 89 -6.91 0.34 21.59
N PRO A 90 -7.23 1.39 22.38
CA PRO A 90 -8.53 2.07 22.45
C PRO A 90 -8.65 3.33 21.57
N TYR A 91 -7.71 3.64 20.67
CA TYR A 91 -7.80 4.84 19.82
C TYR A 91 -9.09 4.82 18.98
N LYS A 92 -9.75 5.98 18.89
CA LYS A 92 -10.94 6.20 18.07
C LYS A 92 -10.90 7.54 17.36
N GLU A 93 -11.46 7.54 16.16
CA GLU A 93 -11.76 8.76 15.41
C GLU A 93 -12.89 9.56 16.08
N PRO A 94 -13.09 10.85 15.75
CA PRO A 94 -14.20 11.66 16.27
C PRO A 94 -15.58 11.01 16.09
N ASN A 95 -15.79 10.25 15.02
CA ASN A 95 -17.03 9.50 14.78
C ASN A 95 -17.18 8.20 15.60
N GLY A 96 -16.23 7.88 16.49
CA GLY A 96 -16.21 6.66 17.30
C GLY A 96 -15.74 5.40 16.56
N GLY A 97 -15.35 5.54 15.28
CA GLY A 97 -14.80 4.48 14.44
C GLY A 97 -13.30 4.23 14.67
N ASN A 98 -12.78 3.20 14.00
CA ASN A 98 -11.34 2.95 13.97
C ASN A 98 -10.64 3.91 12.99
N CYS A 99 -9.40 4.28 13.30
CA CYS A 99 -8.58 5.12 12.43
C CYS A 99 -7.78 4.28 11.43
N TYR A 100 -8.14 4.37 10.16
CA TYR A 100 -7.38 3.78 9.07
C TYR A 100 -6.88 4.84 8.13
N TRP A 101 -5.56 4.96 8.07
CA TRP A 101 -4.93 5.92 7.18
C TRP A 101 -4.94 5.41 5.73
N SER A 102 -5.43 6.25 4.83
CA SER A 102 -5.53 5.95 3.40
C SER A 102 -4.19 5.58 2.78
N ARG A 103 -3.17 6.43 2.89
CA ARG A 103 -1.84 6.12 2.36
C ARG A 103 -1.23 4.87 2.99
N GLY A 104 -1.38 4.68 4.31
CA GLY A 104 -0.88 3.50 5.01
C GLY A 104 -1.45 2.20 4.44
N ASN A 105 -2.77 2.15 4.22
CA ASN A 105 -3.42 1.02 3.57
C ASN A 105 -3.01 0.90 2.09
N GLY A 106 -2.84 2.02 1.39
CA GLY A 106 -2.33 2.05 0.02
C GLY A 106 -0.96 1.39 -0.10
N TRP A 107 -0.07 1.60 0.87
CA TRP A 107 1.23 0.94 0.89
C TRP A 107 1.12 -0.58 1.02
N VAL A 108 0.24 -1.10 1.88
CA VAL A 108 0.03 -2.55 1.95
C VAL A 108 -0.49 -3.12 0.64
N VAL A 109 -1.46 -2.43 0.01
CA VAL A 109 -1.97 -2.84 -1.32
C VAL A 109 -0.82 -2.93 -2.31
N ALA A 110 0.03 -1.90 -2.40
CA ALA A 110 1.16 -1.90 -3.32
C ALA A 110 2.18 -3.00 -3.02
N ALA A 111 2.42 -3.30 -1.75
CA ALA A 111 3.33 -4.36 -1.32
C ALA A 111 2.80 -5.73 -1.75
N LEU A 112 1.53 -6.01 -1.48
CA LEU A 112 0.87 -7.26 -1.85
C LEU A 112 0.85 -7.45 -3.36
N VAL A 113 0.55 -6.39 -4.15
CA VAL A 113 0.63 -6.45 -5.61
C VAL A 113 2.04 -6.85 -6.07
N ARG A 114 3.08 -6.18 -5.55
CA ARG A 114 4.47 -6.45 -5.94
C ARG A 114 4.93 -7.85 -5.55
N VAL A 115 4.48 -8.36 -4.41
CA VAL A 115 4.74 -9.75 -4.00
C VAL A 115 4.02 -10.73 -4.91
N LEU A 116 2.72 -10.54 -5.18
CA LEU A 116 1.94 -11.43 -6.04
C LEU A 116 2.44 -11.47 -7.49
N GLN A 117 3.07 -10.39 -7.97
CA GLN A 117 3.72 -10.35 -9.28
C GLN A 117 4.95 -11.26 -9.40
N MET A 118 5.59 -11.62 -8.28
CA MET A 118 6.93 -12.19 -8.28
C MET A 118 7.07 -13.50 -7.49
N LEU A 119 6.33 -13.64 -6.40
CA LEU A 119 6.37 -14.82 -5.55
C LEU A 119 5.87 -16.03 -6.35
N PRO A 120 6.59 -17.17 -6.36
CA PRO A 120 6.10 -18.38 -6.99
C PRO A 120 4.74 -18.79 -6.42
N LYS A 121 3.80 -19.16 -7.29
CA LYS A 121 2.47 -19.64 -6.87
C LYS A 121 2.52 -20.92 -6.02
N THR A 122 3.64 -21.63 -6.05
CA THR A 122 3.92 -22.82 -5.24
C THR A 122 4.41 -22.50 -3.83
N ASP A 123 4.71 -21.23 -3.51
CA ASP A 123 5.07 -20.81 -2.16
C ASP A 123 3.89 -21.04 -1.20
N SER A 124 4.19 -21.56 0.00
CA SER A 124 3.15 -21.95 0.97
C SER A 124 2.30 -20.79 1.47
N HIS A 125 2.78 -19.55 1.34
CA HIS A 125 2.10 -18.35 1.82
C HIS A 125 1.43 -17.53 0.70
N TYR A 126 1.58 -17.94 -0.58
CA TYR A 126 1.01 -17.22 -1.72
C TYR A 126 -0.50 -16.97 -1.56
N GLN A 127 -1.25 -17.99 -1.13
CA GLN A 127 -2.71 -17.89 -1.01
C GLN A 127 -3.13 -16.91 0.09
N GLU A 128 -2.35 -16.78 1.17
CA GLU A 128 -2.65 -15.82 2.22
C GLU A 128 -2.46 -14.38 1.72
N TYR A 129 -1.36 -14.09 1.03
CA TYR A 129 -1.17 -12.76 0.42
C TYR A 129 -2.26 -12.41 -0.60
N LEU A 130 -2.71 -13.39 -1.38
CA LEU A 130 -3.81 -13.20 -2.33
C LEU A 130 -5.13 -12.89 -1.61
N ASN A 131 -5.45 -13.65 -0.56
CA ASN A 131 -6.66 -13.44 0.24
C ASN A 131 -6.64 -12.08 0.94
N ASP A 132 -5.50 -11.67 1.50
CA ASP A 132 -5.34 -10.36 2.13
C ASP A 132 -5.55 -9.23 1.12
N TYR A 133 -4.93 -9.35 -0.05
CA TYR A 133 -5.09 -8.38 -1.14
C TYR A 133 -6.56 -8.24 -1.58
N GLN A 134 -7.26 -9.36 -1.80
CA GLN A 134 -8.66 -9.34 -2.20
C GLN A 134 -9.57 -8.80 -1.08
N THR A 135 -9.27 -9.12 0.18
CA THR A 135 -9.99 -8.61 1.35
C THR A 135 -9.86 -7.10 1.45
N MET A 136 -8.65 -6.57 1.34
CA MET A 136 -8.40 -5.12 1.33
C MET A 136 -9.12 -4.46 0.16
N CYS A 137 -9.07 -5.03 -1.04
CA CYS A 137 -9.73 -4.44 -2.20
C CYS A 137 -11.26 -4.36 -2.01
N LYS A 138 -11.86 -5.40 -1.45
CA LYS A 138 -13.28 -5.44 -1.12
C LYS A 138 -13.65 -4.40 -0.05
N ALA A 139 -12.81 -4.22 0.97
CA ALA A 139 -13.02 -3.25 2.03
C ALA A 139 -12.89 -1.79 1.55
N LEU A 140 -11.93 -1.53 0.66
CA LEU A 140 -11.64 -0.19 0.14
C LEU A 140 -12.68 0.30 -0.86
N LEU A 141 -13.27 -0.60 -1.67
CA LEU A 141 -14.23 -0.23 -2.72
C LEU A 141 -15.42 0.62 -2.23
N PRO A 142 -16.15 0.25 -1.16
CA PRO A 142 -17.28 1.05 -0.66
C PRO A 142 -16.87 2.37 0.00
N LEU A 143 -15.57 2.56 0.28
CA LEU A 143 -15.04 3.79 0.90
C LEU A 143 -14.67 4.87 -0.13
N GLN A 144 -14.80 4.56 -1.42
CA GLN A 144 -14.60 5.54 -2.47
C GLN A 144 -15.64 6.65 -2.36
N ARG A 145 -15.17 7.89 -2.32
CA ARG A 145 -16.01 9.09 -2.36
C ARG A 145 -16.72 9.22 -3.70
N THR A 146 -17.78 10.03 -3.71
CA THR A 146 -18.54 10.34 -4.94
C THR A 146 -17.68 11.05 -5.99
N ASP A 147 -16.68 11.83 -5.58
CA ASP A 147 -15.71 12.51 -6.43
C ASP A 147 -14.55 11.62 -6.92
N GLY A 148 -14.52 10.34 -6.54
CA GLY A 148 -13.53 9.36 -7.01
C GLY A 148 -12.32 9.15 -6.10
N PHE A 149 -12.14 9.99 -5.09
CA PHE A 149 -11.02 9.90 -4.14
C PHE A 149 -11.34 9.01 -2.93
N TRP A 150 -10.33 8.76 -2.11
CA TRP A 150 -10.50 8.27 -0.75
C TRP A 150 -10.07 9.35 0.25
N ASN A 151 -10.81 9.48 1.36
CA ASN A 151 -10.44 10.40 2.44
C ASN A 151 -9.13 9.97 3.10
N VAL A 152 -8.42 10.90 3.76
CA VAL A 152 -7.19 10.59 4.51
C VAL A 152 -7.48 9.60 5.64
N SER A 153 -8.56 9.84 6.41
CA SER A 153 -9.16 8.84 7.29
C SER A 153 -10.25 8.08 6.54
N LEU A 154 -10.00 6.79 6.27
CA LEU A 154 -10.85 5.99 5.39
C LEU A 154 -12.28 5.79 5.94
N MET A 155 -12.44 5.77 7.26
CA MET A 155 -13.71 5.50 7.94
C MET A 155 -14.32 6.74 8.59
N ASP A 156 -13.67 7.90 8.53
CA ASP A 156 -14.22 9.16 9.02
C ASP A 156 -14.00 10.29 8.01
N SER A 157 -15.01 10.51 7.16
CA SER A 157 -14.98 11.60 6.17
C SER A 157 -14.97 13.01 6.78
N THR A 158 -15.28 13.14 8.08
CA THR A 158 -15.25 14.41 8.79
C THR A 158 -13.87 14.71 9.37
N ASN A 159 -13.01 13.70 9.51
CA ASN A 159 -11.65 13.86 9.99
C ASN A 159 -10.64 13.76 8.84
N PHE A 160 -10.08 14.91 8.43
CA PHE A 160 -9.17 15.03 7.28
C PHE A 160 -9.82 14.53 5.96
N GLY A 161 -11.11 14.85 5.78
CA GLY A 161 -11.83 14.54 4.56
C GLY A 161 -11.36 15.34 3.35
N GLY A 162 -11.69 14.85 2.17
CA GLY A 162 -11.41 15.51 0.89
C GLY A 162 -10.51 14.70 -0.02
N LYS A 163 -9.95 15.38 -1.02
CA LYS A 163 -9.08 14.78 -2.02
C LYS A 163 -7.70 14.53 -1.43
N GLU A 164 -7.24 13.29 -1.48
CA GLU A 164 -5.88 12.90 -1.13
C GLU A 164 -5.34 11.99 -2.23
N LEU A 165 -4.25 12.41 -2.89
CA LEU A 165 -3.79 11.79 -4.13
C LEU A 165 -3.07 10.46 -3.90
N THR A 166 -2.29 10.32 -2.82
CA THR A 166 -1.32 9.23 -2.68
C THR A 166 -1.98 7.89 -2.37
N GLY A 167 -2.89 7.84 -1.39
CA GLY A 167 -3.69 6.66 -1.09
C GLY A 167 -4.61 6.30 -2.26
N THR A 168 -5.29 7.30 -2.84
CA THR A 168 -6.13 7.12 -4.03
C THR A 168 -5.34 6.47 -5.18
N SER A 169 -4.13 6.95 -5.47
CA SER A 169 -3.27 6.38 -6.52
C SER A 169 -2.91 4.92 -6.24
N LEU A 170 -2.55 4.59 -5.00
CA LEU A 170 -2.18 3.22 -4.61
C LEU A 170 -3.38 2.25 -4.65
N PHE A 171 -4.58 2.72 -4.34
CA PHE A 171 -5.80 1.93 -4.51
C PHE A 171 -6.14 1.69 -5.98
N VAL A 172 -5.98 2.72 -6.82
CA VAL A 172 -6.14 2.58 -8.28
C VAL A 172 -5.13 1.60 -8.85
N TYR A 173 -3.87 1.68 -8.44
CA TYR A 173 -2.83 0.71 -8.80
C TYR A 173 -3.24 -0.72 -8.43
N GLY A 174 -3.69 -0.92 -7.19
CA GLY A 174 -4.17 -2.20 -6.69
C GLY A 174 -5.35 -2.74 -7.50
N PHE A 175 -6.39 -1.95 -7.69
CA PHE A 175 -7.59 -2.37 -8.41
C PHE A 175 -7.31 -2.67 -9.89
N ALA A 176 -6.54 -1.80 -10.56
CA ALA A 176 -6.15 -2.00 -11.96
C ALA A 176 -5.32 -3.27 -12.14
N PHE A 177 -4.33 -3.51 -11.26
CA PHE A 177 -3.57 -4.77 -11.25
C PHE A 177 -4.49 -6.00 -11.12
N GLY A 178 -5.44 -5.95 -10.19
CA GLY A 178 -6.37 -7.06 -9.96
C GLY A 178 -7.26 -7.36 -11.16
N ILE A 179 -7.75 -6.32 -11.84
CA ILE A 179 -8.49 -6.45 -13.10
C ILE A 179 -7.61 -7.08 -14.18
N ASN A 180 -6.39 -6.56 -14.35
CA ASN A 180 -5.45 -6.99 -15.40
C ASN A 180 -5.03 -8.46 -15.24
N ASN A 181 -5.03 -8.97 -14.01
CA ASN A 181 -4.59 -10.34 -13.69
C ASN A 181 -5.77 -11.29 -13.39
N GLY A 182 -7.02 -10.86 -13.62
CA GLY A 182 -8.20 -11.69 -13.36
C GLY A 182 -8.44 -12.03 -11.89
N LEU A 183 -7.86 -11.25 -10.97
CA LEU A 183 -7.97 -11.44 -9.52
C LEU A 183 -9.17 -10.68 -8.92
N LEU A 184 -9.67 -9.67 -9.64
CA LEU A 184 -10.84 -8.85 -9.27
C LEU A 184 -11.83 -8.81 -10.44
N ASP A 185 -13.14 -8.80 -10.13
CA ASP A 185 -14.19 -8.71 -11.15
C ASP A 185 -14.14 -7.35 -11.86
N LYS A 186 -13.87 -7.37 -13.16
CA LYS A 186 -13.79 -6.17 -14.00
C LYS A 186 -15.05 -5.32 -13.96
N LYS A 187 -16.25 -5.91 -13.95
CA LYS A 187 -17.53 -5.17 -13.93
C LYS A 187 -17.70 -4.41 -12.62
N ILE A 188 -17.18 -4.96 -11.52
CA ILE A 188 -17.27 -4.35 -10.19
C ILE A 188 -16.23 -3.24 -10.03
N TYR A 189 -14.96 -3.49 -10.38
CA TYR A 189 -13.86 -2.57 -10.04
C TYR A 189 -13.52 -1.55 -11.13
N LYS A 190 -13.78 -1.82 -12.41
CA LYS A 190 -13.45 -0.89 -13.51
C LYS A 190 -14.14 0.48 -13.36
N PRO A 191 -15.41 0.59 -12.94
CA PRO A 191 -16.03 1.91 -12.70
C PRO A 191 -15.32 2.72 -11.62
N ALA A 192 -14.87 2.07 -10.54
CA ALA A 192 -14.14 2.74 -9.46
C ALA A 192 -12.76 3.23 -9.92
N VAL A 193 -12.02 2.40 -10.67
CA VAL A 193 -10.73 2.76 -11.28
C VAL A 193 -10.88 3.95 -12.23
N ALA A 194 -11.86 3.89 -13.15
CA ALA A 194 -12.07 4.96 -14.13
C ALA A 194 -12.45 6.28 -13.47
N LYS A 195 -13.33 6.26 -12.47
CA LYS A 195 -13.73 7.45 -11.71
C LYS A 195 -12.53 8.09 -11.01
N ALA A 196 -11.76 7.29 -10.27
CA ALA A 196 -10.59 7.77 -9.54
C ALA A 196 -9.51 8.30 -10.49
N TRP A 197 -9.17 7.56 -11.55
CA TRP A 197 -8.15 7.98 -12.51
C TRP A 197 -8.51 9.31 -13.19
N ASN A 198 -9.74 9.45 -13.69
CA ASN A 198 -10.19 10.67 -14.33
C ASN A 198 -10.17 11.85 -13.33
N ALA A 199 -10.58 11.63 -12.09
CA ALA A 199 -10.55 12.66 -11.04
C ALA A 199 -9.13 13.08 -10.68
N MET A 200 -8.19 12.13 -10.51
CA MET A 200 -6.78 12.43 -10.22
C MET A 200 -6.12 13.23 -11.36
N VAL A 201 -6.33 12.81 -12.62
CA VAL A 201 -5.77 13.52 -13.78
C VAL A 201 -6.34 14.94 -13.88
N LYS A 202 -7.66 15.10 -13.71
CA LYS A 202 -8.34 16.38 -13.83
C LYS A 202 -8.01 17.34 -12.69
N ASP A 203 -8.00 16.83 -11.46
CA ASP A 203 -8.04 17.68 -10.26
C ASP A 203 -6.68 17.81 -9.57
N CYS A 204 -5.72 16.91 -9.84
CA CYS A 204 -4.43 16.90 -9.14
C CYS A 204 -3.24 17.26 -10.03
N VAL A 205 -3.32 17.04 -11.35
CA VAL A 205 -2.19 17.32 -12.25
C VAL A 205 -2.23 18.78 -12.67
N HIS A 206 -1.18 19.53 -12.34
CA HIS A 206 -0.98 20.90 -12.77
C HIS A 206 -0.57 20.98 -14.24
N PRO A 207 -0.74 22.13 -14.91
CA PRO A 207 -0.30 22.30 -16.30
C PRO A 207 1.19 22.00 -16.54
N ASN A 208 2.03 22.19 -15.52
CA ASN A 208 3.48 21.90 -15.56
C ASN A 208 3.83 20.45 -15.14
N GLY A 209 2.84 19.60 -14.85
CA GLY A 209 3.04 18.23 -14.37
C GLY A 209 3.20 18.07 -12.86
N PHE A 210 3.21 19.17 -12.09
CA PHE A 210 3.23 19.11 -10.64
C PHE A 210 1.95 18.44 -10.09
N LEU A 211 2.04 17.78 -8.94
CA LEU A 211 0.93 17.03 -8.33
C LEU A 211 0.41 17.73 -7.07
N GLY A 212 -0.81 18.26 -7.16
CA GLY A 212 -1.56 18.78 -6.03
C GLY A 212 -2.21 17.69 -5.18
N TYR A 213 -2.69 18.06 -3.98
CA TYR A 213 -3.35 17.16 -3.03
C TYR A 213 -2.50 15.98 -2.55
N VAL A 214 -1.17 16.10 -2.65
CA VAL A 214 -0.21 15.15 -2.07
C VAL A 214 -0.05 15.48 -0.59
N GLN A 215 -0.44 14.55 0.28
CA GLN A 215 -0.09 14.67 1.70
C GLN A 215 1.42 14.43 1.84
N GLY A 216 2.16 15.39 2.42
CA GLY A 216 3.60 15.31 2.67
C GLY A 216 4.04 14.18 3.60
N THR A 217 5.31 14.17 3.98
CA THR A 217 5.85 13.20 4.95
C THR A 217 5.11 13.32 6.27
N GLY A 218 4.94 12.19 6.95
CA GLY A 218 4.16 12.17 8.17
C GLY A 218 4.04 10.79 8.78
N LYS A 219 3.93 10.77 10.12
CA LYS A 219 3.73 9.54 10.89
C LYS A 219 2.26 9.10 10.91
N GLU A 220 1.31 10.01 10.65
CA GLU A 220 -0.13 9.79 10.89
C GLU A 220 -1.05 10.72 10.06
N PRO A 221 -2.38 10.47 10.02
CA PRO A 221 -3.33 11.21 9.17
C PRO A 221 -3.32 12.73 9.28
N LYS A 222 -3.07 13.29 10.47
CA LYS A 222 -3.12 14.75 10.69
C LYS A 222 -1.98 15.52 10.03
N GLU A 223 -0.90 14.82 9.69
CA GLU A 223 0.32 15.45 9.18
C GLU A 223 0.10 16.03 7.79
N SER A 224 0.70 17.20 7.53
CA SER A 224 0.58 17.91 6.26
C SER A 224 -0.86 18.25 5.81
N GLN A 225 -1.78 18.37 6.78
CA GLN A 225 -3.16 18.78 6.53
C GLN A 225 -3.36 20.31 6.68
N PRO A 226 -4.39 20.90 6.02
CA PRO A 226 -5.13 20.31 4.91
C PRO A 226 -4.25 20.17 3.67
N VAL A 227 -4.49 19.12 2.89
CA VAL A 227 -3.94 18.98 1.53
C VAL A 227 -4.65 19.92 0.57
N LYS A 228 -3.90 20.55 -0.34
CA LYS A 228 -4.44 21.54 -1.29
C LYS A 228 -3.83 21.36 -2.68
N TYR A 229 -4.48 21.94 -3.69
CA TYR A 229 -3.98 21.95 -5.06
C TYR A 229 -2.62 22.65 -5.16
N ASP A 230 -2.49 23.85 -4.59
CA ASP A 230 -1.28 24.70 -4.68
C ASP A 230 -0.28 24.49 -3.53
N ARG A 231 -0.36 23.36 -2.82
CA ARG A 231 0.57 23.07 -1.70
C ARG A 231 1.67 22.12 -2.18
N GLU A 232 2.90 22.60 -2.14
CA GLU A 232 4.09 21.77 -2.30
C GLU A 232 4.27 20.86 -1.07
N PRO A 233 4.37 19.53 -1.25
CA PRO A 233 4.71 18.64 -0.15
C PRO A 233 6.17 18.87 0.26
N ASP A 234 6.48 18.62 1.52
CA ASP A 234 7.83 18.70 2.11
C ASP A 234 8.82 17.66 1.54
N PHE A 235 8.34 16.72 0.70
CA PHE A 235 9.13 15.70 0.03
C PHE A 235 8.40 15.24 -1.24
N GLU A 236 9.01 15.43 -2.42
CA GLU A 236 8.28 15.39 -3.70
C GLU A 236 8.29 14.05 -4.46
N ASP A 237 9.07 13.04 -4.04
CA ASP A 237 9.33 11.87 -4.90
C ASP A 237 8.28 10.73 -4.81
N PHE A 238 7.76 10.43 -3.62
CA PHE A 238 6.94 9.23 -3.42
C PHE A 238 5.53 9.40 -4.00
N GLY A 239 4.95 10.60 -3.91
CA GLY A 239 3.63 10.89 -4.46
C GLY A 239 3.58 10.71 -5.97
N LEU A 240 4.63 11.18 -6.67
CA LEU A 240 4.83 10.93 -8.09
C LEU A 240 4.94 9.43 -8.38
N GLY A 241 5.72 8.69 -7.59
CA GLY A 241 5.83 7.24 -7.70
C GLY A 241 4.48 6.52 -7.59
N CYS A 242 3.64 6.92 -6.63
CA CYS A 242 2.28 6.39 -6.47
C CYS A 242 1.42 6.64 -7.71
N PHE A 243 1.43 7.88 -8.21
CA PHE A 243 0.66 8.27 -9.39
C PHE A 243 1.10 7.49 -10.65
N LEU A 244 2.41 7.35 -10.86
CA LEU A 244 2.96 6.60 -11.99
C LEU A 244 2.66 5.10 -11.91
N LEU A 245 2.67 4.50 -10.70
CA LEU A 245 2.23 3.12 -10.51
C LEU A 245 0.77 2.95 -10.97
N ALA A 246 -0.12 3.84 -10.54
CA ALA A 246 -1.52 3.84 -10.94
C ALA A 246 -1.67 3.93 -12.46
N GLY A 247 -1.05 4.94 -13.08
CA GLY A 247 -1.12 5.15 -14.53
C GLY A 247 -0.57 3.97 -15.33
N SER A 248 0.51 3.35 -14.85
CA SER A 248 1.11 2.18 -15.52
C SER A 248 0.16 0.99 -15.59
N GLU A 249 -0.63 0.72 -14.54
CA GLU A 249 -1.61 -0.37 -14.55
C GLU A 249 -2.91 0.01 -15.25
N VAL A 250 -3.38 1.25 -15.08
CA VAL A 250 -4.57 1.76 -15.78
C VAL A 250 -4.40 1.69 -17.29
N SER A 251 -3.20 2.00 -17.81
CA SER A 251 -2.90 1.93 -19.26
C SER A 251 -3.08 0.52 -19.86
N LYS A 252 -3.05 -0.52 -19.02
CA LYS A 252 -3.20 -1.93 -19.42
C LYS A 252 -4.63 -2.44 -19.28
N VAL A 253 -5.51 -1.69 -18.60
CA VAL A 253 -6.90 -2.10 -18.37
C VAL A 253 -7.67 -2.07 -19.69
N LYS A 254 -7.91 -3.26 -20.24
CA LYS A 254 -8.75 -3.46 -21.42
C LYS A 254 -10.23 -3.22 -21.12
#